data_AF-A0A4P9WFK4-F1
#
_entry.id   AF-A0A4P9WFK4-F1
#
_cell.length_a   1.000
_cell.length_b   1.000
_cell.length_c   1.000
_cell.angle_alpha   90.00
_cell.angle_beta   90.00
_cell.angle_gamma   90.00
#
_symmetry.space_group_name_H-M   'P 1'
#
loop_
_entity.id
_entity.type
_entity.pdbx_description
1 polymer ?
#
loop_
_entity_poly.entity_id
_entity_poly.type
_entity_poly.pdbx_seq_one_letter_code
_entity_poly.pdbx_strand_id
1 'polypeptide(L)'
;MELLSLLPASDLEELAKLLPACDRTPPAALLDDPTLPPFDVDKLKNSNHLRDSAIQLQYNIADGYYAYGAELTMLADESDEIKKYDEWKEQNIEEYWGAALDKTLTDDLKELHGTIDLAMMCAQNLIQVGDTLVYKRTLSSLNVSFLEEVQVTKVVGTVDVLYGKKAWKDIKTPTALETLIFNTEKTLKGKKIPNGNAWKSIRVHRDGKPQGSLGQLRLDLMWRIKSAGGTLPAPIAQA
;
A
#
# COMPACT_ATOMS: atom_id res chain seq x y z
N MET A 1 -44.94 -4.51 -29.84
CA MET A 1 -45.02 -3.10 -29.39
C MET A 1 -43.65 -2.74 -28.84
N GLU A 2 -42.95 -1.80 -29.44
CA GLU A 2 -41.65 -1.36 -28.94
C GLU A 2 -41.87 -0.43 -27.75
N LEU A 3 -41.48 -0.83 -26.54
CA LEU A 3 -41.70 -0.03 -25.33
C LEU A 3 -41.05 1.35 -25.40
N LEU A 4 -39.91 1.45 -26.09
CA LEU A 4 -39.18 2.70 -26.28
C LEU A 4 -39.90 3.67 -27.23
N SER A 5 -40.73 3.18 -28.16
CA SER A 5 -41.50 4.04 -29.08
C SER A 5 -42.76 4.63 -28.43
N LEU A 6 -43.04 4.27 -27.19
CA LEU A 6 -44.17 4.79 -26.40
C LEU A 6 -43.73 5.90 -25.43
N LEU A 7 -42.43 6.13 -25.29
CA LEU A 7 -41.89 7.18 -24.42
C LEU A 7 -41.94 8.55 -25.12
N PRO A 8 -42.21 9.63 -24.38
CA PRO A 8 -42.11 10.98 -24.92
C PRO A 8 -40.65 11.34 -25.22
N ALA A 9 -40.45 12.32 -26.11
CA ALA A 9 -39.12 12.74 -26.54
C ALA A 9 -38.23 13.22 -25.37
N SER A 10 -38.81 13.84 -24.34
CA SER A 10 -38.09 14.25 -23.12
C SER A 10 -37.46 13.08 -22.39
N ASP A 11 -38.18 11.97 -22.25
CA ASP A 11 -37.74 10.81 -21.49
C ASP A 11 -36.70 10.01 -22.28
N LEU A 12 -36.80 10.03 -23.62
CA LEU A 12 -35.79 9.47 -24.51
C LEU A 12 -34.46 10.25 -24.43
N GLU A 13 -34.51 11.58 -24.30
CA GLU A 13 -33.31 12.40 -24.06
C GLU A 13 -32.67 12.13 -22.69
N GLU A 14 -33.48 11.93 -21.64
CA GLU A 14 -32.96 11.56 -20.32
C GLU A 14 -32.33 10.17 -20.33
N LEU A 15 -32.97 9.21 -20.99
CA LEU A 15 -32.45 7.85 -21.13
C LEU A 15 -31.14 7.83 -21.93
N ALA A 16 -31.03 8.67 -22.97
CA ALA A 16 -29.79 8.85 -23.73
C ALA A 16 -28.61 9.32 -22.86
N LYS A 17 -28.87 10.16 -21.84
CA LYS A 17 -27.82 10.61 -20.89
C LYS A 17 -27.32 9.49 -19.99
N LEU A 18 -28.12 8.45 -19.74
CA LEU A 18 -27.77 7.30 -18.91
C LEU A 18 -27.01 6.21 -19.69
N LEU A 19 -27.09 6.22 -21.03
CA LEU A 19 -26.35 5.27 -21.86
C LEU A 19 -24.84 5.53 -21.84
N PRO A 20 -23.99 4.53 -22.09
CA PRO A 20 -22.54 4.70 -22.26
C PRO A 20 -22.20 5.64 -23.43
N ALA A 21 -21.08 6.36 -23.35
CA ALA A 21 -20.69 7.35 -24.36
C ALA A 21 -20.61 6.81 -25.80
N CYS A 22 -20.32 5.51 -25.97
CA CYS A 22 -20.26 4.82 -27.27
C CYS A 22 -21.63 4.58 -27.93
N ASP A 23 -22.72 4.71 -27.17
CA ASP A 23 -24.10 4.50 -27.63
C ASP A 23 -24.91 5.80 -27.67
N ARG A 24 -24.32 6.94 -27.25
CA ARG A 24 -24.94 8.27 -27.28
C ARG A 24 -24.91 8.96 -28.64
N THR A 25 -24.15 8.42 -29.60
CA THR A 25 -24.04 9.02 -30.93
C THR A 25 -25.14 8.48 -31.85
N PRO A 26 -26.07 9.33 -32.33
CA PRO A 26 -26.92 8.92 -33.44
C PRO A 26 -26.03 8.66 -34.67
N PRO A 27 -26.33 7.64 -35.48
CA PRO A 27 -25.70 7.46 -36.79
C PRO A 27 -25.73 8.77 -37.58
N ALA A 28 -24.66 9.11 -38.30
CA ALA A 28 -24.53 10.38 -39.04
C ALA A 28 -25.67 10.65 -40.05
N ALA A 29 -26.50 9.65 -40.37
CA ALA A 29 -27.70 9.74 -41.20
C ALA A 29 -28.96 10.27 -40.49
N LEU A 30 -28.92 10.48 -39.17
CA LEU A 30 -30.06 10.87 -38.31
C LEU A 30 -30.02 12.34 -37.85
N LEU A 31 -29.08 13.13 -38.35
CA LEU A 31 -28.84 14.50 -37.90
C LEU A 31 -29.88 15.54 -38.37
N ASP A 32 -30.73 15.20 -39.34
CA ASP A 32 -31.61 16.16 -40.02
C ASP A 32 -33.14 15.98 -39.73
N ASP A 33 -33.55 15.01 -38.91
CA ASP A 33 -34.98 14.78 -38.58
C ASP A 33 -35.24 14.77 -37.06
N PRO A 34 -35.96 15.77 -36.51
CA PRO A 34 -36.23 15.89 -35.08
C PRO A 34 -37.26 14.88 -34.54
N THR A 35 -37.83 14.02 -35.39
CA THR A 35 -38.79 12.98 -34.98
C THR A 35 -38.16 11.64 -34.63
N LEU A 36 -36.84 11.49 -34.85
CA LEU A 36 -36.11 10.24 -34.62
C LEU A 36 -35.42 10.20 -33.24
N PRO A 37 -35.29 9.01 -32.63
CA PRO A 37 -34.72 8.87 -31.29
C PRO A 37 -33.23 9.24 -31.24
N PRO A 38 -32.74 9.79 -30.11
CA PRO A 38 -31.38 10.33 -29.98
C PRO A 38 -30.25 9.27 -29.95
N PHE A 39 -30.58 7.99 -30.08
CA PHE A 39 -29.64 6.86 -30.10
C PHE A 39 -30.19 5.70 -30.94
N ASP A 40 -29.32 4.79 -31.37
CA ASP A 40 -29.69 3.62 -32.16
C ASP A 40 -30.40 2.56 -31.31
N VAL A 41 -31.72 2.55 -31.43
CA VAL A 41 -32.61 1.63 -30.69
C VAL A 41 -32.38 0.18 -31.09
N ASP A 42 -32.05 -0.10 -32.36
CA ASP A 42 -31.89 -1.48 -32.85
C ASP A 42 -30.55 -2.08 -32.44
N LYS A 43 -29.49 -1.25 -32.40
CA LYS A 43 -28.21 -1.63 -31.78
C LYS A 43 -28.38 -1.91 -30.29
N LEU A 44 -29.18 -1.09 -29.59
CA LEU A 44 -29.41 -1.25 -28.16
C LEU A 44 -30.19 -2.55 -27.83
N LYS A 45 -31.25 -2.87 -28.60
CA LYS A 45 -32.02 -4.12 -28.46
C LYS A 45 -31.18 -5.38 -28.64
N ASN A 46 -30.22 -5.33 -29.55
CA ASN A 46 -29.39 -6.48 -29.90
C ASN A 46 -28.08 -6.54 -29.10
N SER A 47 -27.88 -5.61 -28.16
CA SER A 47 -26.69 -5.59 -27.31
C SER A 47 -26.69 -6.75 -26.31
N ASN A 48 -25.69 -7.62 -26.41
CA ASN A 48 -25.48 -8.68 -25.43
C ASN A 48 -25.25 -8.10 -24.03
N HIS A 49 -24.52 -6.98 -23.93
CA HIS A 49 -24.26 -6.33 -22.65
C HIS A 49 -25.53 -5.85 -21.96
N LEU A 50 -26.49 -5.30 -22.72
CA LEU A 50 -27.75 -4.84 -22.14
C LEU A 50 -28.59 -6.05 -21.69
N ARG A 51 -28.63 -7.11 -22.49
CA ARG A 51 -29.33 -8.36 -22.13
C ARG A 51 -28.73 -8.97 -20.85
N ASP A 52 -27.41 -9.10 -20.78
CA ASP A 52 -26.71 -9.67 -19.63
C ASP A 52 -26.92 -8.81 -18.38
N SER A 53 -26.87 -7.47 -18.53
CA SER A 53 -27.13 -6.54 -17.43
C SER A 53 -28.57 -6.62 -16.94
N ALA A 54 -29.55 -6.81 -17.82
CA ALA A 54 -30.95 -6.97 -17.45
C ALA A 54 -31.19 -8.29 -16.71
N ILE A 55 -30.53 -9.38 -17.14
CA ILE A 55 -30.54 -10.67 -16.43
C ILE A 55 -29.91 -10.52 -15.04
N GLN A 56 -28.77 -9.86 -14.94
CA GLN A 56 -28.10 -9.61 -13.67
C GLN A 56 -28.96 -8.76 -12.73
N LEU A 57 -29.60 -7.71 -13.26
CA LEU A 57 -30.53 -6.88 -12.49
C LEU A 57 -31.70 -7.72 -11.94
N GLN A 58 -32.24 -8.64 -12.74
CA GLN A 58 -33.30 -9.54 -12.29
C GLN A 58 -32.83 -10.45 -11.15
N TYR A 59 -31.62 -11.01 -11.23
CA TYR A 59 -31.04 -11.77 -10.14
C TYR A 59 -30.84 -10.91 -8.88
N ASN A 60 -30.28 -9.72 -9.02
CA ASN A 60 -30.06 -8.80 -7.91
C ASN A 60 -31.38 -8.40 -7.23
N ILE A 61 -32.45 -8.17 -8.00
CA ILE A 61 -33.79 -7.89 -7.44
C ILE A 61 -34.35 -9.13 -6.71
N ALA A 62 -34.23 -10.33 -7.29
CA ALA A 62 -34.71 -11.56 -6.70
C ALA A 62 -33.97 -11.93 -5.40
N ASP A 63 -32.68 -11.63 -5.34
CA ASP A 63 -31.82 -11.84 -4.17
C ASP A 63 -32.02 -10.77 -3.09
N GLY A 64 -32.88 -9.78 -3.32
CA GLY A 64 -33.18 -8.72 -2.35
C GLY A 64 -32.06 -7.68 -2.22
N TYR A 65 -31.16 -7.60 -3.20
CA TYR A 65 -29.99 -6.70 -3.20
C TYR A 65 -30.38 -5.22 -3.11
N TYR A 66 -31.57 -4.86 -3.57
CA TYR A 66 -32.12 -3.50 -3.49
C TYR A 66 -33.24 -3.36 -2.44
N ALA A 67 -33.40 -4.33 -1.53
CA ALA A 67 -34.38 -4.24 -0.45
C ALA A 67 -33.99 -3.14 0.55
N TYR A 68 -34.99 -2.58 1.23
CA TYR A 68 -34.78 -1.55 2.25
C TYR A 68 -33.89 -2.10 3.38
N GLY A 69 -32.71 -1.50 3.57
CA GLY A 69 -31.70 -1.95 4.54
C GLY A 69 -30.56 -2.81 3.96
N ALA A 70 -30.67 -3.28 2.70
CA ALA A 70 -29.61 -4.04 2.03
C ALA A 70 -28.32 -3.22 1.84
N GLU A 71 -28.44 -1.89 1.72
CA GLU A 71 -27.29 -0.96 1.67
C GLU A 71 -26.38 -1.09 2.90
N LEU A 72 -26.95 -1.32 4.09
CA LEU A 72 -26.16 -1.50 5.31
C LEU A 72 -25.42 -2.84 5.31
N THR A 73 -26.01 -3.88 4.74
CA THR A 73 -25.37 -5.18 4.56
C THR A 73 -24.23 -5.08 3.55
N MET A 74 -24.43 -4.38 2.43
CA MET A 74 -23.39 -4.14 1.42
C MET A 74 -22.21 -3.34 1.99
N LEU A 75 -22.49 -2.29 2.76
CA LEU A 75 -21.45 -1.51 3.44
C LEU A 75 -20.70 -2.36 4.49
N ALA A 76 -21.40 -3.25 5.18
CA ALA A 76 -20.79 -4.17 6.14
C ALA A 76 -19.89 -5.20 5.43
N ASP A 77 -20.36 -5.82 4.35
CA ASP A 77 -19.62 -6.78 3.55
C ASP A 77 -18.38 -6.13 2.91
N GLU A 78 -18.50 -4.91 2.37
CA GLU A 78 -17.36 -4.14 1.86
C GLU A 78 -16.36 -3.82 2.99
N SER A 79 -16.85 -3.45 4.18
CA SER A 79 -15.97 -3.21 5.33
C SER A 79 -15.23 -4.46 5.79
N ASP A 80 -15.87 -5.64 5.67
CA ASP A 80 -15.28 -6.92 6.02
C ASP A 80 -14.31 -7.42 4.95
N GLU A 81 -14.58 -7.16 3.66
CA GLU A 81 -13.63 -7.35 2.57
C GLU A 81 -12.37 -6.48 2.76
N ILE A 82 -12.55 -5.20 3.11
CA ILE A 82 -11.43 -4.29 3.43
C ILE A 82 -10.63 -4.82 4.63
N LYS A 83 -11.29 -5.26 5.70
CA LYS A 83 -10.61 -5.86 6.85
C LYS A 83 -9.84 -7.13 6.47
N LYS A 84 -10.44 -8.03 5.69
CA LYS A 84 -9.78 -9.25 5.19
C LYS A 84 -8.58 -8.89 4.32
N TYR A 85 -8.70 -7.88 3.47
CA TYR A 85 -7.60 -7.40 2.63
C TYR A 85 -6.48 -6.79 3.47
N ASP A 86 -6.80 -5.98 4.49
CA ASP A 86 -5.82 -5.40 5.40
C ASP A 86 -5.13 -6.49 6.26
N GLU A 87 -5.86 -7.49 6.75
CA GLU A 87 -5.31 -8.64 7.47
C GLU A 87 -4.41 -9.51 6.57
N TRP A 88 -4.86 -9.79 5.35
CA TRP A 88 -4.05 -10.49 4.35
C TRP A 88 -2.80 -9.68 4.04
N LYS A 89 -2.93 -8.37 3.82
CA LYS A 89 -1.81 -7.48 3.55
C LYS A 89 -0.84 -7.45 4.72
N GLU A 90 -1.32 -7.45 5.96
CA GLU A 90 -0.52 -7.50 7.20
C GLU A 90 0.25 -8.81 7.36
N GLN A 91 -0.34 -9.94 6.98
CA GLN A 91 0.30 -11.26 7.00
C GLN A 91 1.31 -11.42 5.86
N ASN A 92 1.04 -10.82 4.70
CA ASN A 92 1.84 -10.95 3.49
C ASN A 92 2.68 -9.70 3.19
N ILE A 93 2.99 -8.88 4.21
CA ILE A 93 3.79 -7.65 4.03
C ILE A 93 5.14 -7.97 3.40
N GLU A 94 5.78 -9.04 3.87
CA GLU A 94 7.11 -9.42 3.42
C GLU A 94 7.11 -9.90 1.97
N GLU A 95 6.07 -10.62 1.54
CA GLU A 95 5.92 -11.09 0.15
C GLU A 95 5.49 -9.96 -0.79
N TYR A 96 4.47 -9.16 -0.43
CA TYR A 96 3.92 -8.14 -1.32
C TYR A 96 4.83 -6.90 -1.46
N TRP A 97 5.47 -6.49 -0.36
CA TRP A 97 6.46 -5.41 -0.41
C TRP A 97 7.87 -5.90 -0.73
N GLY A 98 8.16 -7.17 -0.50
CA GLY A 98 9.30 -7.87 -1.10
C GLY A 98 9.24 -7.75 -2.61
N ALA A 99 8.11 -8.10 -3.23
CA ALA A 99 7.86 -8.03 -4.68
C ALA A 99 8.05 -6.63 -5.30
N ALA A 100 7.71 -5.55 -4.58
CA ALA A 100 7.90 -4.18 -5.06
C ALA A 100 9.36 -3.70 -4.95
N LEU A 101 10.13 -4.20 -3.98
CA LEU A 101 11.59 -4.04 -3.93
C LEU A 101 12.27 -4.93 -5.00
N ASP A 102 11.68 -6.10 -5.26
CA ASP A 102 12.08 -7.12 -6.23
C ASP A 102 12.14 -6.61 -7.67
N LYS A 103 11.31 -5.61 -8.02
CA LYS A 103 11.41 -4.94 -9.33
C LYS A 103 12.69 -4.13 -9.52
N THR A 104 13.39 -3.79 -8.43
CA THR A 104 14.67 -3.06 -8.46
C THR A 104 15.88 -3.91 -8.10
N LEU A 105 15.67 -5.09 -7.50
CA LEU A 105 16.74 -6.04 -7.21
C LEU A 105 16.91 -7.01 -8.38
N THR A 106 18.14 -7.15 -8.87
CA THR A 106 18.52 -8.28 -9.74
C THR A 106 18.37 -9.58 -8.96
N ASP A 107 18.06 -10.71 -9.63
CA ASP A 107 17.85 -12.00 -8.96
C ASP A 107 19.01 -12.39 -8.03
N ASP A 108 20.26 -12.08 -8.41
CA ASP A 108 21.46 -12.29 -7.58
C ASP A 108 21.43 -11.55 -6.23
N LEU A 109 20.74 -10.41 -6.14
CA LEU A 109 20.63 -9.64 -4.90
C LEU A 109 19.52 -10.18 -4.00
N LYS A 110 18.53 -10.90 -4.54
CA LYS A 110 17.40 -11.42 -3.75
C LYS A 110 17.87 -12.46 -2.73
N GLU A 111 18.84 -13.30 -3.10
CA GLU A 111 19.47 -14.28 -2.20
C GLU A 111 20.19 -13.62 -1.02
N LEU A 112 20.82 -12.46 -1.26
CA LEU A 112 21.49 -11.68 -0.22
C LEU A 112 20.50 -10.88 0.65
N HIS A 113 19.32 -10.54 0.11
CA HIS A 113 18.32 -9.73 0.80
C HIS A 113 17.75 -10.43 2.05
N GLY A 114 17.66 -11.76 2.07
CA GLY A 114 17.25 -12.52 3.27
C GLY A 114 18.35 -12.68 4.32
N THR A 115 19.62 -12.54 3.91
CA THR A 115 20.79 -12.96 4.69
C THR A 115 21.40 -11.82 5.52
N ILE A 116 21.23 -10.57 5.09
CA ILE A 116 21.79 -9.41 5.80
C ILE A 116 20.84 -8.96 6.91
N ASP A 117 21.16 -9.32 8.15
CA ASP A 117 20.45 -8.88 9.34
C ASP A 117 21.06 -7.59 9.95
N LEU A 118 20.40 -7.07 10.99
CA LEU A 118 20.88 -5.87 11.71
C LEU A 118 22.25 -6.14 12.37
N ALA A 119 22.50 -7.38 12.82
CA ALA A 119 23.76 -7.77 13.43
C ALA A 119 24.92 -7.71 12.43
N MET A 120 24.71 -8.17 11.20
CA MET A 120 25.67 -8.07 10.09
C MET A 120 25.96 -6.61 9.75
N MET A 121 24.94 -5.74 9.75
CA MET A 121 25.16 -4.31 9.54
C MET A 121 26.02 -3.67 10.63
N CYS A 122 25.82 -4.08 11.88
CA CYS A 122 26.64 -3.67 13.01
C CYS A 122 28.09 -4.15 12.85
N ALA A 123 28.29 -5.43 12.47
CA ALA A 123 29.62 -6.00 12.24
C ALA A 123 30.37 -5.32 11.09
N GLN A 124 29.64 -4.79 10.11
CA GLN A 124 30.17 -4.07 8.93
C GLN A 124 30.39 -2.56 9.17
N ASN A 125 30.26 -2.08 10.41
CA ASN A 125 30.39 -0.66 10.80
C ASN A 125 29.40 0.29 10.10
N LEU A 126 28.25 -0.21 9.62
CA LEU A 126 27.20 0.64 9.05
C LEU A 126 26.47 1.42 10.14
N ILE A 127 26.32 0.83 11.32
CA ILE A 127 25.78 1.47 12.53
C ILE A 127 26.89 1.46 13.59
N GLN A 128 27.15 2.61 14.21
CA GLN A 128 28.24 2.82 15.15
C GLN A 128 27.74 3.46 16.45
N VAL A 129 28.54 3.34 17.51
CA VAL A 129 28.30 4.03 18.77
C VAL A 129 28.40 5.54 18.53
N GLY A 130 27.38 6.28 18.96
CA GLY A 130 27.26 7.72 18.71
C GLY A 130 26.34 8.09 17.54
N ASP A 131 25.94 7.12 16.70
CA ASP A 131 24.99 7.39 15.62
C ASP A 131 23.60 7.75 16.18
N THR A 132 22.90 8.67 15.52
CA THR A 132 21.52 9.05 15.82
C THR A 132 20.57 8.39 14.82
N LEU A 133 19.75 7.48 15.29
CA LEU A 133 18.66 6.87 14.53
C LEU A 133 17.44 7.80 14.58
N VAL A 134 17.07 8.35 13.42
CA VAL A 134 15.87 9.17 13.29
C VAL A 134 14.77 8.32 12.68
N TYR A 135 13.74 8.09 13.47
CA TYR A 135 12.55 7.37 13.09
C TYR A 135 11.47 8.34 12.61
N LYS A 136 11.05 8.18 11.35
CA LYS A 136 9.99 9.00 10.74
C LYS A 136 8.91 8.10 10.17
N ARG A 137 7.69 8.25 10.69
CA ARG A 137 6.52 7.52 10.17
C ARG A 137 5.22 8.27 10.45
N THR A 138 4.32 8.29 9.47
CA THR A 138 2.96 8.80 9.63
C THR A 138 1.98 7.64 9.63
N LEU A 139 1.17 7.53 10.67
CA LEU A 139 0.05 6.59 10.78
C LEU A 139 -1.22 7.34 10.36
N SER A 140 -1.50 7.36 9.05
CA SER A 140 -2.65 8.12 8.49
C SER A 140 -3.99 7.66 9.07
N SER A 141 -4.15 6.36 9.33
CA SER A 141 -5.36 5.79 9.94
C SER A 141 -5.61 6.26 11.39
N LEU A 142 -4.56 6.70 12.09
CA LEU A 142 -4.64 7.19 13.47
C LEU A 142 -4.43 8.71 13.56
N ASN A 143 -4.14 9.38 12.43
CA ASN A 143 -3.73 10.78 12.36
C ASN A 143 -2.59 11.14 13.33
N VAL A 144 -1.61 10.23 13.48
CA VAL A 144 -0.43 10.42 14.33
C VAL A 144 0.82 10.38 13.46
N SER A 145 1.76 11.29 13.69
CA SER A 145 3.06 11.30 13.03
C SER A 145 4.18 11.25 14.07
N PHE A 146 5.16 10.41 13.80
CA PHE A 146 6.36 10.22 14.60
C PHE A 146 7.56 10.85 13.90
N LEU A 147 8.31 11.64 14.65
CA LEU A 147 9.63 12.15 14.29
C LEU A 147 10.51 12.05 15.54
N GLU A 148 11.04 10.85 15.76
CA GLU A 148 11.71 10.49 17.00
C GLU A 148 13.20 10.25 16.77
N GLU A 149 14.03 10.75 17.67
CA GLU A 149 15.49 10.58 17.59
C GLU A 149 15.98 9.67 18.72
N VAL A 150 16.80 8.69 18.35
CA VAL A 150 17.34 7.69 19.27
C VAL A 150 18.84 7.59 19.09
N GLN A 151 19.62 7.73 20.16
CA GLN A 151 21.09 7.68 20.08
C GLN A 151 21.61 6.27 20.34
N VAL A 152 22.53 5.79 19.51
CA VAL A 152 23.17 4.50 19.68
C VAL A 152 24.28 4.60 20.72
N THR A 153 24.16 3.82 21.80
CA THR A 153 25.11 3.84 22.92
C THR A 153 26.04 2.65 22.95
N LYS A 154 25.63 1.51 22.38
CA LYS A 154 26.43 0.31 22.29
C LYS A 154 26.04 -0.50 21.06
N VAL A 155 27.04 -1.07 20.39
CA VAL A 155 26.87 -1.96 19.24
C VAL A 155 27.70 -3.22 19.47
N VAL A 156 27.05 -4.35 19.79
CA VAL A 156 27.71 -5.66 19.96
C VAL A 156 26.77 -6.76 19.43
N GLY A 157 26.63 -6.86 18.11
CA GLY A 157 25.68 -7.78 17.46
C GLY A 157 24.20 -7.39 17.66
N THR A 158 23.89 -6.73 18.78
CA THR A 158 22.65 -6.03 19.07
C THR A 158 22.95 -4.57 19.40
N VAL A 159 21.94 -3.73 19.26
CA VAL A 159 22.06 -2.28 19.43
C VAL A 159 21.41 -1.86 20.74
N ASP A 160 22.17 -1.20 21.61
CA ASP A 160 21.59 -0.49 22.76
C ASP A 160 21.43 0.98 22.39
N VAL A 161 20.25 1.53 22.66
CA VAL A 161 19.89 2.87 22.24
C VAL A 161 19.34 3.69 23.41
N LEU A 162 19.57 4.99 23.39
CA LEU A 162 19.06 5.96 24.34
C LEU A 162 17.99 6.82 23.66
N TYR A 163 16.77 6.70 24.17
CA TYR A 163 15.62 7.47 23.74
C TYR A 163 15.26 8.51 24.81
N GLY A 164 15.65 9.77 24.59
CA GLY A 164 15.52 10.84 25.59
C GLY A 164 16.24 10.49 26.90
N LYS A 165 15.48 10.08 27.93
CA LYS A 165 16.02 9.63 29.24
C LYS A 165 15.97 8.11 29.46
N LYS A 166 15.40 7.35 28.52
CA LYS A 166 15.20 5.91 28.63
C LYS A 166 16.27 5.17 27.84
N ALA A 167 16.96 4.23 28.48
CA ALA A 167 17.87 3.32 27.79
C ALA A 167 17.14 2.03 27.42
N TRP A 168 17.15 1.68 26.13
CA TRP A 168 16.67 0.40 25.61
C TRP A 168 17.86 -0.45 25.22
N LYS A 169 17.80 -1.74 25.55
CA LYS A 169 18.91 -2.68 25.38
C LYS A 169 18.50 -3.87 24.54
N ASP A 170 19.50 -4.51 23.93
CA ASP A 170 19.36 -5.78 23.18
C ASP A 170 18.38 -5.69 21.99
N ILE A 171 18.46 -4.61 21.20
CA ILE A 171 17.62 -4.47 20.01
C ILE A 171 18.20 -5.32 18.88
N LYS A 172 17.45 -6.36 18.51
CA LYS A 172 17.83 -7.35 17.47
C LYS A 172 17.30 -7.02 16.08
N THR A 173 16.14 -6.38 16.00
CA THR A 173 15.47 -6.07 14.73
C THR A 173 15.01 -4.62 14.67
N PRO A 174 14.97 -4.00 13.47
CA PRO A 174 14.43 -2.65 13.31
C PRO A 174 12.97 -2.53 13.78
N THR A 175 12.18 -3.59 13.60
CA THR A 175 10.79 -3.66 14.07
C THR A 175 10.69 -3.65 15.60
N ALA A 176 11.66 -4.25 16.31
CA ALA A 176 11.71 -4.18 17.77
C ALA A 176 11.93 -2.75 18.26
N LEU A 177 12.80 -1.97 17.59
CA LEU A 177 12.98 -0.55 17.88
C LEU A 177 11.68 0.24 17.65
N GLU A 178 11.01 -0.02 16.52
CA GLU A 178 9.73 0.62 16.19
C GLU A 178 8.67 0.36 17.27
N THR A 179 8.57 -0.89 17.74
CA THR A 179 7.65 -1.30 18.80
C THR A 179 7.93 -0.59 20.12
N LEU A 180 9.21 -0.42 20.48
CA LEU A 180 9.61 0.31 21.68
C LEU A 180 9.22 1.79 21.62
N ILE A 181 9.38 2.43 20.45
CA ILE A 181 8.94 3.82 20.22
C ILE A 181 7.42 3.91 20.41
N PHE A 182 6.65 3.04 19.77
CA PHE A 182 5.19 3.05 19.91
C PHE A 182 4.71 2.82 21.34
N ASN A 183 5.36 1.92 22.08
CA ASN A 183 5.01 1.65 23.48
C ASN A 183 5.24 2.84 24.42
N THR A 184 6.04 3.83 24.02
CA THR A 184 6.17 5.06 24.80
C THR A 184 5.03 6.04 24.59
N GLU A 185 4.34 5.94 23.46
CA GLU A 185 3.29 6.87 23.07
C GLU A 185 1.95 6.44 23.67
N LYS A 186 1.48 7.22 24.66
CA LYS A 186 0.26 6.88 25.41
C LYS A 186 -0.98 6.88 24.51
N THR A 187 -0.99 7.68 23.43
CA THR A 187 -2.12 7.80 22.51
C THR A 187 -2.35 6.56 21.64
N LEU A 188 -1.37 5.66 21.56
CA LEU A 188 -1.45 4.39 20.83
C LEU A 188 -1.87 3.21 21.71
N LYS A 189 -1.99 3.38 23.03
CA LYS A 189 -2.29 2.28 23.95
C LYS A 189 -3.65 1.65 23.63
N GLY A 190 -3.63 0.34 23.32
CA GLY A 190 -4.83 -0.45 22.99
C GLY A 190 -5.31 -0.31 21.55
N LYS A 191 -4.60 0.41 20.69
CA LYS A 191 -4.92 0.51 19.26
C LYS A 191 -4.10 -0.49 18.45
N LYS A 192 -4.72 -1.08 17.41
CA LYS A 192 -4.00 -1.86 16.40
C LYS A 192 -3.13 -0.90 15.60
N ILE A 193 -1.81 -1.07 15.69
CA ILE A 193 -0.85 -0.28 14.92
C ILE A 193 -0.65 -1.01 13.60
N PRO A 194 -0.91 -0.38 12.44
CA PRO A 194 -0.68 -1.04 11.16
C PRO A 194 0.80 -1.39 11.05
N ASN A 195 1.11 -2.59 10.55
CA ASN A 195 2.48 -3.01 10.33
C ASN A 195 3.16 -2.10 9.29
N GLY A 196 4.42 -1.75 9.53
CA GLY A 196 5.20 -0.88 8.65
C GLY A 196 6.56 -1.45 8.32
N ASN A 197 7.20 -0.87 7.32
CA ASN A 197 8.56 -1.25 6.96
C ASN A 197 9.57 -0.38 7.73
N ALA A 198 9.98 -0.87 8.90
CA ALA A 198 10.96 -0.21 9.77
C ALA A 198 12.30 0.06 9.06
N TRP A 199 12.70 -0.77 8.08
CA TRP A 199 13.90 -0.55 7.27
C TRP A 199 13.84 0.75 6.44
N LYS A 200 12.64 1.19 6.04
CA LYS A 200 12.43 2.46 5.31
C LYS A 200 12.23 3.65 6.25
N SER A 201 11.62 3.42 7.40
CA SER A 201 11.24 4.48 8.35
C SER A 201 12.37 4.93 9.27
N ILE A 202 13.41 4.10 9.45
CA ILE A 202 14.57 4.43 10.29
C ILE A 202 15.72 4.91 9.41
N ARG A 203 16.26 6.10 9.74
CA ARG A 203 17.43 6.69 9.10
C ARG A 203 18.58 6.81 10.08
N VAL A 204 19.79 6.58 9.59
CA VAL A 204 21.02 6.71 10.37
C VAL A 204 21.63 8.08 10.09
N HIS A 205 21.92 8.83 11.14
CA HIS A 205 22.72 10.05 11.09
C HIS A 205 24.01 9.84 11.89
N ARG A 206 25.13 10.28 11.32
CA ARG A 206 26.44 10.29 11.99
C ARG A 206 26.96 11.71 12.04
N ASP A 207 27.27 12.20 13.23
CA ASP A 207 27.71 13.59 13.45
C ASP A 207 26.76 14.62 12.80
N GLY A 208 25.46 14.37 12.88
CA GLY A 208 24.42 15.22 12.27
C GLY A 208 24.27 15.09 10.74
N LYS A 209 25.07 14.25 10.06
CA LYS A 209 24.97 14.01 8.61
C LYS A 209 24.17 12.74 8.30
N PRO A 210 23.20 12.80 7.37
CA PRO A 210 22.42 11.62 6.98
C PRO A 210 23.29 10.64 6.20
N GLN A 211 23.33 9.39 6.67
CA GLN A 211 23.98 8.27 5.98
C GLN A 211 23.02 7.53 5.05
N GLY A 212 21.72 7.54 5.37
CA GLY A 212 20.67 6.88 4.59
C GLY A 212 19.64 6.18 5.48
N SER A 213 18.64 5.55 4.87
CA SER A 213 17.76 4.62 5.60
C SER A 213 18.44 3.27 5.85
N LEU A 214 17.99 2.53 6.87
CA LEU A 214 18.52 1.18 7.12
C LEU A 214 18.41 0.28 5.88
N GLY A 215 17.31 0.38 5.13
CA GLY A 215 17.12 -0.36 3.88
C GLY A 215 18.09 0.05 2.77
N GLN A 216 18.45 1.34 2.67
CA GLN A 216 19.45 1.81 1.71
C GLN A 216 20.85 1.33 2.08
N LEU A 217 21.22 1.43 3.35
CA LEU A 217 22.50 0.93 3.86
C LEU A 217 22.63 -0.59 3.69
N ARG A 218 21.53 -1.31 3.90
CA ARG A 218 21.43 -2.75 3.63
C ARG A 218 21.67 -3.03 2.15
N LEU A 219 20.98 -2.33 1.25
CA LEU A 219 21.14 -2.49 -0.19
C LEU A 219 22.55 -2.16 -0.67
N ASP A 220 23.17 -1.10 -0.14
CA ASP A 220 24.55 -0.74 -0.43
C ASP A 220 25.53 -1.86 -0.04
N LEU A 221 25.35 -2.45 1.15
CA LEU A 221 26.14 -3.60 1.57
C LEU A 221 25.99 -4.80 0.63
N MET A 222 24.77 -5.06 0.15
CA MET A 222 24.52 -6.15 -0.81
C MET A 222 25.29 -5.91 -2.12
N TRP A 223 25.25 -4.68 -2.64
CA TRP A 223 26.00 -4.29 -3.83
C TRP A 223 27.51 -4.44 -3.63
N ARG A 224 28.02 -4.13 -2.43
CA ARG A 224 29.44 -4.29 -2.08
C ARG A 224 29.84 -5.77 -2.02
N ILE A 225 29.02 -6.64 -1.40
CA ILE A 225 29.26 -8.09 -1.37
C ILE A 225 29.27 -8.64 -2.81
N LYS A 226 28.32 -8.23 -3.64
CA LYS A 226 28.26 -8.63 -5.06
C LYS A 226 29.52 -8.18 -5.82
N SER A 227 29.93 -6.93 -5.63
CA SER A 227 31.13 -6.37 -6.26
C SER A 227 32.43 -7.05 -5.79
N ALA A 228 32.43 -7.61 -4.57
CA ALA A 228 33.53 -8.38 -4.00
C ALA A 228 33.46 -9.89 -4.30
N GLY A 229 32.64 -10.31 -5.27
CA GLY A 229 32.54 -11.71 -5.70
C GLY A 229 31.85 -12.63 -4.71
N GLY A 230 30.94 -12.10 -3.88
CA GLY A 230 30.21 -12.87 -2.86
C GLY A 230 30.90 -12.96 -1.50
N THR A 231 32.10 -12.37 -1.38
CA THR A 231 32.83 -12.29 -0.11
C THR A 231 32.40 -11.07 0.69
N LEU A 232 32.34 -11.21 2.02
CA LEU A 232 32.03 -10.09 2.91
C LEU A 232 33.13 -9.03 2.78
N PRO A 233 32.81 -7.78 2.38
CA PRO A 233 33.81 -6.74 2.24
C PRO A 233 34.41 -6.39 3.60
N ALA A 234 35.61 -5.80 3.60
CA ALA A 234 36.18 -5.24 4.82
C ALA A 234 35.21 -4.20 5.42
N PRO A 235 35.11 -4.12 6.76
CA PRO A 235 34.32 -3.10 7.42
C PRO A 235 34.71 -1.71 6.91
N ILE A 236 33.74 -0.81 6.78
CA ILE A 236 34.02 0.56 6.34
C ILE A 236 35.05 1.17 7.31
N ALA A 237 36.19 1.58 6.77
CA ALA A 237 37.27 2.18 7.54
C ALA A 237 36.79 3.49 8.16
N GLN A 238 37.22 3.72 9.41
CA GLN A 238 36.91 4.92 10.18
C GLN A 238 37.58 6.12 9.51
N ALA A 239 36.80 7.13 9.13
CA ALA A 239 37.29 8.43 8.67
C ALA A 239 37.25 9.42 9.81
#